data_AF-A0A7V7FZT1-F1
#
_entry.id   AF-A0A7V7FZT1-F1
#
_cell.length_a   1.000
_cell.length_b   1.000
_cell.length_c   1.000
_cell.angle_alpha   90.00
_cell.angle_beta   90.00
_cell.angle_gamma   90.00
#
_symmetry.space_group_name_H-M   'P 1'
#
loop_
_entity.id
_entity.type
_entity.pdbx_description
1 polymer ?
#
loop_
_entity_poly.entity_id
_entity_poly.type
_entity_poly.pdbx_seq_one_letter_code
_entity_poly.pdbx_strand_id
1 'polypeptide(L)'
;MNRKVIFRCTLISLLLAAPAPLLVALSLGLADVGLPRQLLTLLEVGGVAAAYLAVVAAVFVLLLIATLATHALSPQLAVLAAVENDDREIGEVKWFNVNKGYGFIKRESGEDVFVHFRAIRGRGHRTLAEGQKVRYHVIENERGLQADDVTVIT
;
A
#
# COMPACT_ATOMS: atom_id res chain seq x y z
N MET A 1 -12.84 6.76 7.84
CA MET A 1 -12.60 6.97 6.39
C MET A 1 -12.58 8.46 6.10
N ASN A 2 -11.48 9.00 5.57
CA ASN A 2 -11.24 10.44 5.50
C ASN A 2 -12.16 11.08 4.44
N ARG A 3 -13.08 11.97 4.85
CA ARG A 3 -14.09 12.61 3.97
C ARG A 3 -13.49 13.23 2.70
N LYS A 4 -12.24 13.69 2.78
CA LYS A 4 -11.49 14.26 1.66
C LYS A 4 -11.15 13.24 0.56
N VAL A 5 -10.96 11.97 0.91
CA VAL A 5 -10.61 10.89 -0.04
C VAL A 5 -11.85 10.45 -0.82
N ILE A 6 -12.98 10.30 -0.13
CA ILE A 6 -14.27 9.96 -0.75
C ILE A 6 -14.65 11.01 -1.82
N PHE A 7 -14.50 12.29 -1.47
CA PHE A 7 -14.83 13.40 -2.37
C PHE A 7 -13.95 13.45 -3.63
N ARG A 8 -12.66 13.09 -3.50
CA ARG A 8 -11.73 13.03 -4.64
C ARG A 8 -12.08 11.88 -5.58
N CYS A 9 -12.40 10.71 -5.04
CA CYS A 9 -12.79 9.56 -5.85
C CYS A 9 -14.11 9.79 -6.60
N THR A 10 -15.13 10.35 -5.94
CA THR A 10 -16.41 10.63 -6.60
C THR A 10 -16.27 11.66 -7.72
N LEU A 11 -15.43 12.68 -7.53
CA LEU A 11 -15.21 13.72 -8.53
C LEU A 11 -14.48 13.17 -9.76
N ILE A 12 -13.45 12.34 -9.57
CA ILE A 12 -12.68 11.75 -10.67
C ILE A 12 -13.55 10.75 -11.46
N SER A 13 -14.33 9.90 -10.79
CA SER A 13 -15.23 8.95 -11.45
C SER A 13 -16.34 9.65 -12.24
N LEU A 14 -16.90 10.75 -11.71
CA LEU A 14 -17.92 11.54 -12.41
C LEU A 14 -17.34 12.24 -13.66
N LEU A 15 -16.12 12.76 -13.56
CA LEU A 15 -15.45 13.48 -14.65
C LEU A 15 -15.02 12.54 -15.79
N LEU A 16 -14.63 11.29 -15.48
CA LEU A 16 -14.32 10.26 -16.48
C LEU A 16 -15.57 9.64 -17.12
N ALA A 17 -16.70 9.60 -16.40
CA ALA A 17 -17.94 9.01 -16.91
C ALA A 17 -18.63 9.89 -17.97
N ALA A 18 -18.42 11.20 -17.94
CA ALA A 18 -19.05 12.14 -18.87
C ALA A 18 -18.66 11.94 -20.36
N PRO A 19 -17.37 11.73 -20.74
CA PRO A 19 -16.98 11.58 -22.15
C PRO A 19 -17.14 10.15 -22.71
N ALA A 20 -17.09 9.12 -21.85
CA ALA A 20 -17.15 7.71 -22.25
C ALA A 20 -18.28 7.37 -23.25
N PRO A 21 -19.53 7.81 -23.06
CA PRO A 21 -20.61 7.50 -23.99
C PRO A 21 -20.53 8.19 -25.35
N LEU A 22 -19.98 9.42 -25.40
CA LEU A 22 -19.77 10.14 -26.66
C LEU A 22 -18.68 9.46 -27.48
N LEU A 23 -17.63 8.95 -26.82
CA LEU A 23 -16.58 8.17 -27.47
C LEU A 23 -17.10 6.84 -28.02
N VAL A 24 -17.97 6.14 -27.29
CA VAL A 24 -18.61 4.91 -27.76
C VAL A 24 -19.49 5.18 -28.99
N ALA A 25 -20.34 6.21 -28.94
CA ALA A 25 -21.18 6.59 -30.07
C ALA A 25 -20.36 7.00 -31.32
N LEU A 26 -19.29 7.76 -31.13
CA LEU A 26 -18.37 8.16 -32.21
C LEU A 26 -17.64 6.95 -32.83
N SER A 27 -17.19 6.01 -31.99
CA SER A 27 -16.50 4.80 -32.46
C SER A 27 -17.41 3.88 -33.28
N LEU A 28 -18.69 3.77 -32.92
CA LEU A 28 -19.67 2.98 -33.65
C LEU A 28 -20.08 3.62 -34.97
N GLY A 29 -20.13 4.96 -35.03
CA GLY A 29 -20.45 5.70 -36.26
C GLY A 29 -19.33 5.69 -37.31
N LEU A 30 -18.06 5.58 -36.89
CA LEU A 30 -16.91 5.51 -37.79
C LEU A 30 -16.65 4.11 -38.35
N ALA A 31 -17.12 3.07 -37.66
CA ALA A 31 -16.81 1.68 -37.99
C ALA A 31 -17.84 1.00 -38.93
N ASP A 32 -18.86 1.73 -39.40
CA ASP A 32 -19.98 1.24 -40.25
C ASP A 32 -20.46 -0.16 -39.85
N VAL A 33 -20.51 -0.42 -38.54
CA VAL A 33 -20.89 -1.72 -38.02
C VAL A 33 -22.40 -1.80 -38.14
N GLY A 34 -22.89 -2.50 -39.17
CA GLY A 34 -24.31 -2.79 -39.37
C GLY A 34 -24.89 -3.43 -38.10
N LEU A 35 -25.50 -2.62 -37.24
CA LEU A 35 -26.04 -3.09 -35.98
C LEU A 35 -27.10 -4.16 -36.29
N PRO A 36 -27.01 -5.36 -35.70
CA PRO A 36 -27.95 -6.42 -35.98
C PRO A 36 -29.36 -5.91 -35.64
N ARG A 37 -30.33 -6.18 -36.53
CA ARG A 37 -31.73 -5.73 -36.42
C ARG A 37 -32.39 -6.05 -35.07
N GLN A 38 -31.87 -7.05 -34.37
CA GLN A 38 -32.25 -7.47 -33.01
C GLN A 38 -31.86 -6.45 -31.93
N LEU A 39 -30.76 -5.72 -32.10
CA LEU A 39 -30.32 -4.66 -31.18
C LEU A 39 -31.10 -3.37 -31.40
N LEU A 40 -31.47 -3.09 -32.65
CA LEU A 40 -32.34 -1.96 -33.02
C LEU A 40 -33.75 -2.11 -32.43
N THR A 41 -34.30 -3.33 -32.47
CA THR A 41 -35.62 -3.65 -31.93
C THR A 41 -35.65 -3.65 -30.39
N LEU A 42 -34.56 -4.05 -29.72
CA LEU A 42 -34.41 -3.87 -28.28
C LEU A 42 -34.31 -2.40 -27.85
N LEU A 43 -33.71 -1.54 -28.68
CA LEU A 43 -33.69 -0.08 -28.50
C LEU A 43 -35.09 0.56 -28.65
N GLU A 44 -35.96 -0.05 -29.45
CA GLU A 44 -37.30 0.45 -29.79
C GLU A 44 -38.34 0.15 -28.70
N VAL A 45 -38.19 -0.97 -27.98
CA VAL A 45 -39.14 -1.42 -26.94
C VAL A 45 -38.89 -0.75 -25.56
N GLY A 46 -37.64 -0.36 -25.27
CA GLY A 46 -37.26 0.26 -24.00
C GLY A 46 -36.80 1.72 -24.09
N GLY A 47 -36.63 2.25 -25.30
CA GLY A 47 -36.03 3.57 -25.54
C GLY A 47 -34.51 3.57 -25.39
N VAL A 48 -33.81 4.15 -26.37
CA VAL A 48 -32.34 4.26 -26.41
C VAL A 48 -31.76 4.87 -25.13
N ALA A 49 -32.50 5.79 -24.51
CA ALA A 49 -32.13 6.42 -23.25
C ALA A 49 -32.11 5.46 -22.06
N ALA A 50 -33.03 4.49 -21.99
CA ALA A 50 -33.08 3.54 -20.88
C ALA A 50 -31.94 2.52 -20.96
N ALA A 51 -31.67 2.00 -22.17
CA ALA A 51 -30.53 1.10 -22.40
C ALA A 51 -29.20 1.79 -22.05
N TYR A 52 -29.05 3.05 -22.43
CA TYR A 52 -27.88 3.85 -22.11
C TYR A 52 -27.71 4.08 -20.60
N LEU A 53 -28.78 4.47 -19.90
CA LEU A 53 -28.74 4.69 -18.45
C LEU A 53 -28.43 3.39 -17.68
N ALA A 54 -28.93 2.25 -18.16
CA ALA A 54 -28.63 0.94 -17.57
C ALA A 54 -27.13 0.60 -17.69
N VAL A 55 -26.53 0.83 -18.86
CA VAL A 55 -25.09 0.61 -19.07
C VAL A 55 -24.24 1.55 -18.21
N VAL A 56 -24.60 2.83 -18.14
CA VAL A 56 -23.91 3.81 -17.28
C VAL A 56 -23.98 3.42 -15.81
N ALA A 57 -25.16 3.00 -15.33
CA ALA A 57 -25.34 2.53 -13.96
C ALA A 57 -24.50 1.28 -13.67
N ALA A 58 -24.45 0.31 -14.59
CA ALA A 58 -23.66 -0.90 -14.44
C ALA A 58 -22.16 -0.61 -14.35
N VAL A 59 -21.64 0.25 -15.24
CA VAL A 59 -20.22 0.68 -15.23
C VAL A 59 -19.91 1.45 -13.94
N PHE A 60 -20.80 2.33 -13.50
CA PHE A 60 -20.64 3.08 -12.25
C PHE A 60 -20.54 2.15 -11.04
N VAL A 61 -21.44 1.16 -10.94
CA VAL A 61 -21.44 0.18 -9.84
C VAL A 61 -20.17 -0.66 -9.86
N LEU A 62 -19.71 -1.10 -11.04
CA LEU A 62 -18.49 -1.88 -11.19
C LEU A 62 -17.25 -1.09 -10.72
N LEU A 63 -17.12 0.16 -11.14
CA LEU A 63 -16.03 1.04 -10.71
C LEU A 63 -16.11 1.36 -9.21
N LEU A 64 -17.31 1.57 -8.67
CA LEU A 64 -17.51 1.82 -7.25
C LEU A 64 -17.06 0.63 -6.40
N ILE A 65 -17.45 -0.58 -6.79
CA ILE A 65 -17.06 -1.83 -6.10
C ILE A 65 -15.55 -2.02 -6.17
N ALA A 66 -14.93 -1.84 -7.35
CA ALA A 66 -13.48 -1.95 -7.51
C ALA A 66 -12.71 -0.95 -6.63
N THR A 67 -13.21 0.29 -6.53
CA THR A 67 -12.59 1.35 -5.72
C THR A 67 -12.76 1.08 -4.22
N LEU A 68 -13.92 0.57 -3.80
CA LEU A 68 -14.16 0.16 -2.41
C LEU A 68 -13.31 -1.05 -2.02
N ALA A 69 -13.21 -2.04 -2.91
CA ALA A 69 -12.43 -3.26 -2.70
C ALA A 69 -10.93 -2.94 -2.55
N THR A 70 -10.39 -2.09 -3.43
CA THR A 70 -8.99 -1.63 -3.31
C THR A 70 -8.79 -0.88 -1.99
N HIS A 71 -9.62 0.08 -1.62
CA HIS A 71 -9.47 0.78 -0.34
C HIS A 71 -9.66 -0.13 0.90
N ALA A 72 -10.46 -1.20 0.80
CA ALA A 72 -10.68 -2.15 1.88
C ALA A 72 -9.52 -3.15 2.04
N LEU A 73 -8.94 -3.64 0.93
CA LEU A 73 -7.89 -4.67 0.95
C LEU A 73 -6.46 -4.10 0.89
N SER A 74 -6.24 -2.89 0.37
CA SER A 74 -4.91 -2.24 0.34
C SER A 74 -4.20 -2.19 1.69
N PRO A 75 -4.84 -1.85 2.83
CA PRO A 75 -4.12 -1.84 4.11
C PRO A 75 -3.67 -3.24 4.54
N GLN A 76 -4.42 -4.30 4.19
CA GLN A 76 -4.02 -5.68 4.52
C GLN A 76 -2.90 -6.18 3.62
N LEU A 77 -2.93 -5.87 2.32
CA LEU A 77 -1.87 -6.27 1.39
C LEU A 77 -0.54 -5.55 1.71
N ALA A 78 -0.58 -4.28 2.13
CA ALA A 78 0.61 -3.54 2.56
C ALA A 78 1.24 -4.11 3.85
N VAL A 79 0.41 -4.57 4.79
CA VAL A 79 0.89 -5.21 6.02
C VAL A 79 1.48 -6.58 5.72
N LEU A 80 0.86 -7.38 4.85
CA LEU A 80 1.40 -8.68 4.44
C LEU A 80 2.73 -8.52 3.66
N ALA A 81 2.81 -7.56 2.74
CA ALA A 81 4.06 -7.26 2.03
C ALA A 81 5.17 -6.72 2.96
N ALA A 82 4.83 -6.00 4.03
CA ALA A 82 5.81 -5.54 5.02
C ALA A 82 6.32 -6.65 5.95
N VAL A 83 5.61 -7.78 6.06
CA VAL A 83 6.04 -8.94 6.86
C VAL A 83 7.01 -9.83 6.06
N GLU A 84 6.92 -9.84 4.73
CA GLU A 84 7.75 -10.72 3.88
C GLU A 84 9.21 -10.23 3.71
N ASN A 85 9.50 -8.95 3.94
CA ASN A 85 10.84 -8.39 3.78
C ASN A 85 11.48 -7.97 5.12
N ASP A 86 11.52 -8.87 6.10
CA ASP A 86 12.27 -8.66 7.35
C ASP A 86 13.77 -8.90 7.12
N ASP A 87 14.44 -7.96 6.45
CA ASP A 87 15.89 -7.94 6.20
C ASP A 87 16.73 -7.68 7.48
N ARG A 88 16.16 -7.92 8.67
CA ARG A 88 16.87 -7.72 9.94
C ARG A 88 17.73 -8.92 10.29
N GLU A 89 18.95 -8.63 10.69
CA GLU A 89 19.88 -9.62 11.18
C GLU A 89 19.72 -9.84 12.68
N ILE A 90 20.27 -10.98 13.12
CA ILE A 90 20.31 -11.37 14.53
C ILE A 90 21.75 -11.21 15.02
N GLY A 91 21.90 -10.67 16.23
CA GLY A 91 23.18 -10.54 16.90
C GLY A 91 23.02 -10.55 18.41
N GLU A 92 24.15 -10.47 19.10
CA GLU A 92 24.23 -10.52 20.55
C GLU A 92 24.80 -9.21 21.08
N VAL A 93 24.18 -8.63 22.10
CA VAL A 93 24.64 -7.37 22.68
C VAL A 93 25.97 -7.59 23.41
N LYS A 94 27.04 -6.99 22.89
CA LYS A 94 28.39 -7.09 23.47
C LYS A 94 28.49 -6.28 24.76
N TRP A 95 27.97 -5.06 24.74
CA TRP A 95 27.81 -4.20 25.92
C TRP A 95 26.91 -3.01 25.57
N PHE A 96 26.25 -2.46 26.58
CA PHE A 96 25.43 -1.26 26.44
C PHE A 96 25.55 -0.39 27.68
N ASN A 97 25.91 0.89 27.48
CA ASN A 97 25.98 1.85 28.57
C ASN A 97 24.64 2.57 28.71
N VAL A 98 23.86 2.21 29.73
CA VAL A 98 22.53 2.80 29.99
C VAL A 98 22.60 4.31 30.25
N ASN A 99 23.64 4.78 30.94
CA ASN A 99 23.79 6.20 31.29
C ASN A 99 24.11 7.06 30.06
N LYS A 100 24.92 6.53 29.14
CA LYS A 100 25.30 7.23 27.91
C LYS A 100 24.35 6.97 26.73
N GLY A 101 23.56 5.90 26.79
CA GLY A 101 22.57 5.55 25.77
C GLY A 101 23.15 4.94 24.48
N TYR A 102 24.32 4.31 24.54
CA TYR A 102 24.92 3.64 23.38
C TYR A 102 25.65 2.35 23.77
N GLY A 103 25.87 1.49 22.78
CA GLY A 103 26.54 0.20 22.94
C GLY A 103 26.97 -0.40 21.61
N PHE A 104 27.35 -1.67 21.65
CA PHE A 104 27.71 -2.45 20.46
C PHE A 104 27.05 -3.82 20.48
N ILE A 105 26.67 -4.28 19.30
CA ILE A 105 26.11 -5.60 19.04
C ILE A 105 27.13 -6.39 18.24
N LYS A 106 27.45 -7.58 18.72
CA LYS A 106 28.30 -8.55 18.04
C LYS A 106 27.49 -9.26 16.97
N ARG A 107 28.00 -9.22 15.73
CA ARG A 107 27.51 -10.03 14.60
C ARG A 107 28.21 -11.39 14.57
N GLU A 108 27.54 -12.38 13.99
CA GLU A 108 28.17 -13.67 13.66
C GLU A 108 29.10 -13.54 12.43
N SER A 109 28.79 -12.63 11.51
CA SER A 109 29.48 -12.51 10.21
C SER A 109 30.60 -11.46 10.14
N GLY A 110 31.04 -10.86 11.25
CA GLY A 110 32.19 -9.94 11.21
C GLY A 110 32.18 -8.83 12.25
N GLU A 111 32.19 -7.58 11.77
CA GLU A 111 32.41 -6.38 12.59
C GLU A 111 31.27 -6.09 13.58
N ASP A 112 31.64 -5.50 14.72
CA ASP A 112 30.69 -5.06 15.74
C ASP A 112 29.87 -3.86 15.22
N VAL A 113 28.56 -3.91 15.46
CA VAL A 113 27.62 -2.90 14.99
C VAL A 113 27.30 -1.93 16.12
N PHE A 114 27.43 -0.63 15.86
CA PHE A 114 27.11 0.41 16.84
C PHE A 114 25.59 0.52 17.06
N VAL A 115 25.13 0.59 18.31
CA VAL A 115 23.70 0.79 18.63
C VAL A 115 23.50 2.01 19.53
N HIS A 116 22.50 2.82 19.20
CA HIS A 116 22.07 3.97 20.00
C HIS A 116 20.68 3.73 20.58
N PHE A 117 20.38 4.29 21.76
CA PHE A 117 19.10 4.08 22.45
C PHE A 117 17.87 4.47 21.60
N ARG A 118 18.06 5.42 20.67
CA ARG A 118 17.00 5.84 19.74
C ARG A 118 16.57 4.75 18.76
N ALA A 119 17.49 3.88 18.37
CA ALA A 119 17.23 2.78 17.43
C ALA A 119 16.46 1.63 18.08
N ILE A 120 16.46 1.52 19.41
CA ILE A 120 15.76 0.45 20.13
C ILE A 120 14.25 0.71 20.11
N ARG A 121 13.48 -0.27 19.67
CA ARG A 121 12.01 -0.25 19.73
C ARG A 121 11.53 -0.38 21.17
N GLY A 122 10.55 0.45 21.55
CA GLY A 122 9.94 0.42 22.87
C GLY A 122 9.47 1.79 23.36
N ARG A 123 8.70 1.78 24.45
CA ARG A 123 8.26 2.99 25.15
C ARG A 123 9.01 3.11 26.48
N GLY A 124 9.41 4.32 26.87
CA GLY A 124 10.14 4.58 28.12
C GLY A 124 11.67 4.46 27.97
N HIS A 125 12.35 4.03 29.05
CA HIS A 125 13.80 3.82 29.06
C HIS A 125 14.17 2.59 28.22
N ARG A 126 14.90 2.83 27.13
CA ARG A 126 15.32 1.80 26.18
C ARG A 126 16.73 1.34 26.52
N THR A 127 16.85 0.12 27.01
CA THR A 127 18.12 -0.46 27.47
C THR A 127 18.30 -1.86 26.90
N LEU A 128 19.55 -2.28 26.74
CA LEU A 128 19.92 -3.64 26.35
C LEU A 128 20.80 -4.25 27.45
N ALA A 129 20.61 -5.54 27.72
CA ALA A 129 21.49 -6.29 28.61
C ALA A 129 22.64 -6.91 27.81
N GLU A 130 23.80 -7.07 28.44
CA GLU A 130 24.92 -7.82 27.86
C GLU A 130 24.52 -9.29 27.65
N GLY A 131 24.92 -9.87 26.51
CA GLY A 131 24.55 -11.22 26.10
C GLY A 131 23.14 -11.36 25.54
N GLN A 132 22.36 -10.28 25.48
CA GLN A 132 20.99 -10.33 24.99
C GLN A 132 20.94 -10.48 23.47
N LYS A 133 20.10 -11.40 22.98
CA LYS A 133 19.85 -11.53 21.54
C LYS A 133 18.90 -10.46 21.04
N VAL A 134 19.28 -9.84 19.94
CA VAL A 134 18.54 -8.73 19.33
C VAL A 134 18.44 -8.92 17.82
N ARG A 135 17.33 -8.46 17.26
CA ARG A 135 17.06 -8.36 15.83
C ARG A 135 17.14 -6.90 15.40
N TYR A 136 17.85 -6.58 14.32
CA TYR A 136 18.10 -5.19 13.90
C TYR A 136 18.45 -5.10 12.41
N HIS A 137 18.22 -3.93 11.81
CA HIS A 137 18.75 -3.61 10.48
C HIS A 137 20.15 -3.01 10.60
N VAL A 138 21.01 -3.28 9.63
CA VAL A 138 22.33 -2.64 9.56
C VAL A 138 22.36 -1.59 8.47
N ILE A 139 22.79 -0.40 8.88
CA ILE A 139 22.93 0.76 8.04
C ILE A 139 24.39 1.19 8.10
N GLU A 140 24.98 1.46 6.94
CA GLU A 140 26.31 2.03 6.84
C GLU A 140 26.23 3.55 6.91
N ASN A 141 26.96 4.15 7.84
CA ASN A 141 27.05 5.61 8.01
C ASN A 141 28.51 6.06 7.91
N GLU A 142 28.76 7.38 7.88
CA GLU A 142 30.12 7.97 7.88
C GLU A 142 31.02 7.49 9.04
N ARG A 143 30.43 6.93 10.10
CA ARG A 143 31.12 6.42 11.30
C ARG A 143 31.23 4.89 11.34
N GLY A 144 30.83 4.20 10.28
CA GLY A 144 30.79 2.74 10.18
C GLY A 144 29.39 2.15 10.34
N LEU A 145 29.34 0.86 10.66
CA LEU A 145 28.10 0.08 10.76
C LEU A 145 27.28 0.48 11.99
N GLN A 146 26.00 0.81 11.77
CA GLN A 146 25.05 1.18 12.80
C GLN A 146 23.78 0.31 12.73
N ALA A 147 23.28 -0.07 13.90
CA ALA A 147 22.04 -0.78 14.06
C ALA A 147 20.86 0.21 14.07
N ASP A 148 19.84 -0.11 13.28
CA ASP A 148 18.54 0.56 13.31
C ASP A 148 17.44 -0.45 13.64
N ASP A 149 16.31 0.07 14.12
CA ASP A 149 15.10 -0.72 14.37
C ASP A 149 15.27 -1.94 15.30
N VAL A 150 16.07 -1.77 16.36
CA VAL A 150 16.51 -2.86 17.23
C VAL A 150 15.36 -3.38 18.10
N THR A 151 15.15 -4.69 18.09
CA THR A 151 14.14 -5.38 18.91
C THR A 151 14.75 -6.56 19.65
N VAL A 152 14.42 -6.72 20.93
CA VAL A 152 14.87 -7.87 21.72
C VAL A 152 14.14 -9.14 21.27
N ILE A 153 14.89 -10.22 21.06
CA ILE A 153 14.35 -11.56 20.85
C ILE A 153 14.31 -12.20 22.24
N THR A 154 13.11 -12.38 22.78
CA THR A 154 12.89 -13.07 24.07
C THR A 154 13.06 -14.57 23.91
#